data_AF-A0A0D3KN28-F1
#
_entry.id   AF-A0A0D3KN28-F1
#
_cell.length_a   1.000
_cell.length_b   1.000
_cell.length_c   1.000
_cell.angle_alpha   90.00
_cell.angle_beta   90.00
_cell.angle_gamma   90.00
#
_symmetry.space_group_name_H-M   'P 1'
#
loop_
_entity.id
_entity.type
_entity.pdbx_description
1 polymer ?
#
loop_
_entity_poly.entity_id
_entity_poly.type
_entity_poly.pdbx_seq_one_letter_code
_entity_poly.pdbx_strand_id
1 'polypeptide(L)'
;MLPLLVMPLASEDPCLESNVFRDPHINFAYGGSADLRGRHNTLYNFLSAPGLSVNVKTEEAVFKMHGGALTINGTFLTEAHITAQLSPQKLATASFFASELSSNNFGWQVVNGTCVGRPFKFGAHGKKDCFGLKMAMDYSSATFAFRNWTMKVHGMHTCKGCLVSGAEHRLDIGFSARGDAPSRDRPHGLIGQSYTRQEPLNGKKDLYPWAGFYTTSAQAEGAIEGTASDYEVLSAHASKFRFSRFDAMRGEPASKDGAKAADTVDASSIERLADPAVEEERRRLSEEQKGYVHTNAWRTVKIMDEAEVTRLSKAVWEDPYPTEGLRQTAYNKMLQYPHARRVDEQKAPQARSMQTFSRGGITYSVWIPSALNSGQATRMPYYGKDSDNWLKAMGAERTFPREDKKKKEKAYPADDAASVSPLWFASRPKLPPMLLLTGGADQVVPCDQTTRFAEAARGAGNDVTQLIFEEAGHGGGAVNCAAGRRATLDFLRSNGLLTGPERESDDPRDALGGTMRAFKLQAVEYSPPPLPLRPAATLRLRPRLIPK
;
A
#
# COMPACT_ATOMS: atom_id res chain seq x y z
N MET A 1 32.94 30.96 44.91
CA MET A 1 32.50 30.74 43.52
C MET A 1 32.24 29.25 43.34
N LEU A 2 30.97 28.84 43.36
CA LEU A 2 30.57 27.47 42.99
C LEU A 2 30.15 27.48 41.51
N PRO A 3 30.54 26.48 40.69
CA PRO A 3 30.08 26.41 39.33
C PRO A 3 28.64 25.87 39.30
N LEU A 4 27.78 26.59 38.56
CA LEU A 4 26.43 26.18 38.23
C LEU A 4 26.49 24.93 37.34
N LEU A 5 26.00 23.79 37.83
CA LEU A 5 25.71 22.63 36.99
C LEU A 5 24.48 22.96 36.15
N VAL A 6 24.70 23.18 34.85
CA VAL A 6 23.62 23.19 33.86
C VAL A 6 23.23 21.74 33.61
N MET A 7 22.07 21.33 34.12
CA MET A 7 21.47 20.07 33.70
C MET A 7 20.88 20.25 32.30
N PRO A 8 21.22 19.39 31.33
CA PRO A 8 20.53 19.40 30.06
C PRO A 8 19.08 18.97 30.29
N LEU A 9 18.15 19.83 29.84
CA LEU A 9 16.75 19.47 29.65
C LEU A 9 16.71 18.18 28.83
N ALA A 10 16.00 17.17 29.33
CA ALA A 10 15.76 15.94 28.61
C ALA A 10 15.11 16.29 27.26
N SER A 11 15.88 16.14 26.18
CA SER A 11 15.34 16.08 24.82
C SER A 11 14.28 14.99 24.84
N GLU A 12 13.04 15.32 24.45
CA GLU A 12 12.09 14.29 24.08
C GLU A 12 12.75 13.50 22.94
N ASP A 13 13.16 12.26 23.21
CA ASP A 13 13.75 11.41 22.19
C ASP A 13 12.77 11.31 21.02
N PRO A 14 13.13 11.77 19.80
CA PRO A 14 12.25 11.66 18.67
C PRO A 14 11.92 10.18 18.45
N CYS A 15 10.63 9.87 18.24
CA CYS A 15 10.24 8.53 17.81
C CYS A 15 10.93 8.26 16.46
N LEU A 16 11.94 7.39 16.47
CA LEU A 16 12.62 6.97 15.25
C LEU A 16 11.67 6.05 14.48
N GLU A 17 11.43 6.37 13.22
CA GLU A 17 10.52 5.64 12.35
C GLU A 17 11.20 5.25 11.04
N SER A 18 10.92 4.06 10.55
CA SER A 18 11.38 3.54 9.27
C SER A 18 10.24 2.79 8.61
N ASN A 19 10.12 2.80 7.29
CA ASN A 19 9.05 2.10 6.60
C ASN A 19 9.52 1.45 5.29
N VAL A 20 8.77 0.44 4.87
CA VAL A 20 8.89 -0.21 3.58
C VAL A 20 7.52 -0.23 2.91
N PHE A 21 7.43 0.30 1.70
CA PHE A 21 6.14 0.60 1.08
C PHE A 21 6.15 0.35 -0.43
N ARG A 22 4.96 0.07 -0.98
CA ARG A 22 4.73 -0.21 -2.41
C ARG A 22 5.58 -1.40 -2.89
N ASP A 23 6.09 -1.31 -4.10
CA ASP A 23 7.18 -2.14 -4.60
C ASP A 23 8.47 -1.72 -3.90
N PRO A 24 9.17 -2.61 -3.18
CA PRO A 24 9.59 -2.25 -1.84
C PRO A 24 10.62 -1.11 -1.81
N HIS A 25 10.13 0.09 -1.53
CA HIS A 25 10.94 1.26 -1.24
C HIS A 25 11.14 1.36 0.26
N ILE A 26 12.38 1.54 0.70
CA ILE A 26 12.77 1.60 2.11
C ILE A 26 13.10 3.06 2.46
N ASN A 27 12.54 3.56 3.57
CA ASN A 27 13.09 4.71 4.29
C ASN A 27 13.64 4.25 5.66
N PHE A 28 14.86 4.70 5.98
CA PHE A 28 15.57 4.30 7.19
C PHE A 28 15.35 5.25 8.36
N ALA A 29 15.64 4.78 9.58
CA ALA A 29 15.28 5.42 10.84
C ALA A 29 15.83 6.85 11.05
N TYR A 30 17.02 7.13 10.53
CA TYR A 30 17.68 8.44 10.58
C TYR A 30 17.71 9.11 9.19
N GLY A 31 16.74 8.78 8.35
CA GLY A 31 16.68 9.23 6.97
C GLY A 31 17.54 8.36 6.04
N GLY A 32 17.59 8.77 4.78
CA GLY A 32 18.12 7.95 3.71
C GLY A 32 17.11 6.89 3.25
N SER A 33 17.42 6.28 2.11
CA SER A 33 16.50 5.38 1.43
C SER A 33 17.20 4.46 0.45
N ALA A 34 16.56 3.34 0.15
CA ALA A 34 17.01 2.36 -0.83
C ALA A 34 15.82 1.54 -1.33
N ASP A 35 15.99 0.80 -2.42
CA ASP A 35 14.96 -0.07 -2.96
C ASP A 35 15.35 -1.54 -2.80
N LEU A 36 14.37 -2.41 -2.58
CA LEU A 36 14.55 -3.84 -2.40
C LEU A 36 13.57 -4.60 -3.30
N ARG A 37 14.07 -5.21 -4.36
CA ARG A 37 13.32 -6.21 -5.11
C ARG A 37 13.12 -7.48 -4.27
N GLY A 38 14.17 -8.03 -3.68
CA GLY A 38 14.12 -9.38 -3.12
C GLY A 38 13.85 -10.46 -4.17
N ARG A 39 13.69 -11.71 -3.74
CA ARG A 39 13.38 -12.85 -4.62
C ARG A 39 11.95 -13.35 -4.42
N HIS A 40 11.38 -13.96 -5.46
CA HIS A 40 10.06 -14.57 -5.37
C HIS A 40 9.98 -15.57 -4.20
N ASN A 41 8.88 -15.52 -3.45
CA ASN A 41 8.56 -16.45 -2.35
C ASN A 41 9.71 -16.60 -1.32
N THR A 42 10.45 -15.52 -1.09
CA THR A 42 11.60 -15.50 -0.18
C THR A 42 11.31 -14.64 1.02
N LEU A 43 11.74 -15.11 2.20
CA LEU A 43 11.61 -14.39 3.47
C LEU A 43 12.91 -13.69 3.80
N TYR A 44 12.82 -12.41 4.17
CA TYR A 44 13.95 -11.60 4.59
C TYR A 44 13.73 -11.10 6.02
N ASN A 45 14.79 -11.08 6.82
CA ASN A 45 14.76 -10.46 8.14
C ASN A 45 14.85 -8.94 8.03
N PHE A 46 13.78 -8.25 8.44
CA PHE A 46 13.72 -6.79 8.44
C PHE A 46 14.19 -6.21 9.76
N LEU A 47 13.86 -6.86 10.88
CA LEU A 47 14.28 -6.44 12.21
C LEU A 47 14.67 -7.68 13.04
N SER A 48 15.88 -7.64 13.60
CA SER A 48 16.37 -8.61 14.58
C SER A 48 16.90 -7.85 15.79
N ALA A 49 16.38 -8.15 16.97
CA ALA A 49 16.78 -7.59 18.26
C ALA A 49 16.74 -8.70 19.32
N PRO A 50 17.35 -8.53 20.51
CA PRO A 50 17.30 -9.51 21.59
C PRO A 50 15.88 -9.98 21.94
N GLY A 51 15.56 -11.20 21.53
CA GLY A 51 14.25 -11.83 21.68
C GLY A 51 13.14 -11.27 20.80
N LEU A 52 13.45 -10.59 19.70
CA LEU A 52 12.47 -10.11 18.71
C LEU A 52 13.01 -10.30 17.29
N SER A 53 12.23 -10.95 16.42
CA SER A 53 12.55 -11.11 15.00
C SER A 53 11.32 -10.78 14.17
N VAL A 54 11.51 -10.04 13.08
CA VAL A 54 10.47 -9.72 12.10
C VAL A 54 10.96 -10.09 10.72
N ASN A 55 10.31 -11.07 10.12
CA ASN A 55 10.58 -11.57 8.78
C ASN A 55 9.45 -11.17 7.85
N VAL A 56 9.77 -10.81 6.61
CA VAL A 56 8.80 -10.33 5.63
C VAL A 56 9.01 -11.08 4.32
N LYS A 57 7.91 -11.54 3.72
CA LYS A 57 7.90 -12.29 2.47
C LYS A 57 7.78 -11.37 1.28
N THR A 58 8.61 -11.58 0.26
CA THR A 58 8.52 -10.92 -1.05
C THR A 58 7.97 -11.87 -2.10
N GLU A 59 7.05 -11.39 -2.93
CA GLU A 59 6.50 -12.14 -4.07
C GLU A 59 6.58 -11.29 -5.34
N GLU A 60 6.92 -11.94 -6.45
CA GLU A 60 6.96 -11.28 -7.77
C GLU A 60 5.58 -10.85 -8.22
N ALA A 61 5.55 -9.70 -8.88
CA ALA A 61 4.35 -9.14 -9.47
C ALA A 61 4.69 -8.39 -10.74
N VAL A 62 3.76 -8.41 -11.69
CA VAL A 62 3.76 -7.57 -12.87
C VAL A 62 2.61 -6.59 -12.75
N PHE A 63 2.90 -5.29 -12.79
CA PHE A 63 1.91 -4.25 -12.61
C PHE A 63 2.19 -3.05 -13.50
N LYS A 64 1.15 -2.24 -13.72
CA LYS A 64 1.21 -1.10 -14.62
C LYS A 64 1.26 0.22 -13.86
N MET A 65 2.13 1.12 -14.30
CA MET A 65 2.22 2.51 -13.85
C MET A 65 1.94 3.48 -15.00
N HIS A 66 1.86 4.79 -14.68
CA HIS A 66 1.66 5.86 -15.65
C HIS A 66 0.44 5.64 -16.57
N GLY A 67 -0.71 5.29 -15.98
CA GLY A 67 -1.94 5.05 -16.74
C GLY A 67 -1.89 3.84 -17.68
N GLY A 68 -0.95 2.92 -17.48
CA GLY A 68 -0.74 1.77 -18.35
C GLY A 68 0.44 1.92 -19.31
N ALA A 69 1.10 3.08 -19.36
CA ALA A 69 2.22 3.34 -20.26
C ALA A 69 3.49 2.57 -19.86
N LEU A 70 3.67 2.26 -18.58
CA LEU A 70 4.81 1.50 -18.06
C LEU A 70 4.32 0.18 -17.46
N THR A 71 4.92 -0.94 -17.87
CA THR A 71 4.76 -2.24 -17.24
C THR A 71 6.01 -2.59 -16.45
N ILE A 72 5.84 -2.83 -15.15
CA ILE A 72 6.92 -3.13 -14.22
C ILE A 72 6.87 -4.61 -13.86
N ASN A 73 8.00 -5.29 -14.02
CA ASN A 73 8.28 -6.57 -13.40
C ASN A 73 9.03 -6.30 -12.08
N GLY A 74 8.31 -6.39 -10.96
CA GLY A 74 8.81 -6.10 -9.64
C GLY A 74 8.40 -7.15 -8.62
N THR A 75 8.32 -6.72 -7.37
CA THR A 75 7.86 -7.55 -6.26
C THR A 75 6.98 -6.71 -5.34
N PHE A 76 6.24 -7.39 -4.46
CA PHE A 76 5.56 -6.77 -3.33
C PHE A 76 5.84 -7.57 -2.06
N LEU A 77 5.69 -6.90 -0.91
CA LEU A 77 5.64 -7.59 0.37
C LEU A 77 4.23 -8.17 0.55
N THR A 78 4.11 -9.42 0.99
CA THR A 78 2.79 -10.09 1.07
C THR A 78 2.50 -10.75 2.42
N GLU A 79 3.54 -11.07 3.19
CA GLU A 79 3.40 -11.61 4.55
C GLU A 79 4.41 -10.98 5.50
N ALA A 80 4.03 -10.82 6.77
CA ALA A 80 4.90 -10.35 7.84
C ALA A 80 4.79 -11.26 9.05
N HIS A 81 5.93 -11.71 9.58
CA HIS A 81 6.01 -12.73 10.62
C HIS A 81 6.88 -12.25 11.78
N ILE A 82 6.30 -12.26 12.97
CA ILE A 82 6.89 -11.80 14.22
C ILE A 82 7.17 -13.01 15.10
N THR A 83 8.38 -13.08 15.63
CA THR A 83 8.78 -14.03 16.68
C THR A 83 9.26 -13.24 17.89
N ALA A 84 8.70 -13.50 19.07
CA ALA A 84 9.05 -12.84 20.32
C ALA A 84 9.39 -13.84 21.42
N GLN A 85 10.58 -13.70 22.02
CA GLN A 85 11.03 -14.43 23.21
C GLN A 85 10.52 -13.73 24.47
N LEU A 86 9.45 -14.27 25.04
CA LEU A 86 8.78 -13.74 26.23
C LEU A 86 9.61 -14.00 27.49
N SER A 87 10.11 -15.23 27.63
CA SER A 87 11.06 -15.70 28.65
C SER A 87 11.89 -16.84 28.06
N PRO A 88 12.98 -17.33 28.69
CA PRO A 88 13.86 -18.34 28.07
C PRO A 88 13.16 -19.60 27.53
N GLN A 89 12.04 -20.01 28.14
CA GLN A 89 11.24 -21.18 27.72
C GLN A 89 9.91 -20.82 27.04
N LYS A 90 9.61 -19.53 26.81
CA LYS A 90 8.32 -19.09 26.26
C LYS A 90 8.50 -18.22 25.03
N LEU A 91 7.88 -18.65 23.94
CA LEU A 91 7.82 -17.96 22.67
C LEU A 91 6.39 -17.54 22.34
N ALA A 92 6.28 -16.43 21.62
CA ALA A 92 5.08 -16.06 20.89
C ALA A 92 5.43 -15.85 19.41
N THR A 93 4.54 -16.32 18.55
CA THR A 93 4.62 -16.08 17.10
C THR A 93 3.35 -15.41 16.63
N ALA A 94 3.46 -14.54 15.64
CA ALA A 94 2.33 -13.93 14.97
C ALA A 94 2.68 -13.68 13.51
N SER A 95 1.71 -13.84 12.62
CA SER A 95 1.88 -13.69 11.18
C SER A 95 0.69 -12.92 10.65
N PHE A 96 0.95 -11.95 9.78
CA PHE A 96 -0.04 -11.20 9.01
C PHE A 96 0.02 -11.67 7.56
N PHE A 97 -1.12 -12.09 7.01
CA PHE A 97 -1.23 -12.56 5.63
C PHE A 97 -2.08 -11.59 4.81
N ALA A 98 -1.50 -10.89 3.85
CA ALA A 98 -2.26 -9.96 3.01
C ALA A 98 -3.32 -10.70 2.17
N SER A 99 -3.08 -11.96 1.82
CA SER A 99 -4.01 -12.83 1.09
C SER A 99 -5.32 -13.12 1.81
N GLU A 100 -5.37 -12.94 3.14
CA GLU A 100 -6.58 -13.13 3.95
C GLU A 100 -7.51 -11.89 3.95
N LEU A 101 -7.10 -10.82 3.25
CA LEU A 101 -7.93 -9.64 3.05
C LEU A 101 -8.93 -9.89 1.91
N SER A 102 -10.20 -9.55 2.17
CA SER A 102 -11.27 -9.62 1.18
C SER A 102 -11.18 -8.48 0.16
N SER A 103 -12.03 -8.50 -0.86
CA SER A 103 -12.19 -7.41 -1.82
C SER A 103 -12.52 -6.06 -1.19
N ASN A 104 -13.09 -6.04 0.02
CA ASN A 104 -13.34 -4.83 0.81
C ASN A 104 -12.12 -4.39 1.65
N ASN A 105 -10.95 -5.00 1.42
CA ASN A 105 -9.68 -4.76 2.10
C ASN A 105 -9.73 -5.00 3.62
N PHE A 106 -10.47 -6.00 4.09
CA PHE A 106 -10.44 -6.46 5.48
C PHE A 106 -10.66 -7.97 5.55
N GLY A 107 -10.29 -8.61 6.66
CA GLY A 107 -10.53 -10.04 6.86
C GLY A 107 -10.70 -10.40 8.34
N TRP A 108 -11.24 -11.58 8.63
CA TRP A 108 -11.51 -12.05 10.00
C TRP A 108 -10.42 -12.98 10.56
N GLN A 109 -9.49 -13.44 9.73
CA GLN A 109 -8.43 -14.39 10.10
C GLN A 109 -7.04 -13.95 9.61
N VAL A 110 -6.85 -12.65 9.39
CA VAL A 110 -5.65 -12.05 8.79
C VAL A 110 -4.40 -12.26 9.65
N VAL A 111 -4.55 -12.20 10.98
CA VAL A 111 -3.47 -12.46 11.92
C VAL A 111 -3.64 -13.85 12.53
N ASN A 112 -2.64 -14.71 12.38
CA ASN A 112 -2.57 -16.00 13.05
C ASN A 112 -1.24 -16.18 13.80
N GLY A 113 -1.18 -17.11 14.74
CA GLY A 113 0.05 -17.33 15.48
C GLY A 113 -0.12 -18.25 16.68
N THR A 114 0.90 -18.27 17.54
CA THR A 114 0.88 -19.04 18.78
C THR A 114 1.30 -18.18 19.96
N CYS A 115 0.66 -18.36 21.10
CA CYS A 115 1.04 -17.75 22.36
C CYS A 115 1.39 -18.87 23.35
N VAL A 116 2.69 -19.08 23.58
CA VAL A 116 3.19 -20.18 24.42
C VAL A 116 2.62 -21.54 23.94
N GLY A 117 2.71 -21.79 22.64
CA GLY A 117 2.20 -23.00 21.99
C GLY A 117 0.69 -23.05 21.75
N ARG A 118 -0.10 -22.11 22.31
CA ARG A 118 -1.56 -22.07 22.07
C ARG A 118 -1.87 -21.29 20.80
N PRO A 119 -2.48 -21.90 19.77
CA PRO A 119 -2.78 -21.20 18.54
C PRO A 119 -3.85 -20.12 18.75
N PHE A 120 -3.76 -19.05 17.97
CA PHE A 120 -4.79 -18.03 17.88
C PHE A 120 -4.93 -17.53 16.45
N LYS A 121 -6.11 -17.00 16.12
CA LYS A 121 -6.40 -16.29 14.89
C LYS A 121 -7.35 -15.13 15.18
N PHE A 122 -7.16 -14.00 14.51
CA PHE A 122 -8.09 -12.88 14.54
C PHE A 122 -7.92 -12.00 13.29
N GLY A 123 -8.84 -11.07 13.10
CA GLY A 123 -8.84 -10.12 11.99
C GLY A 123 -9.38 -8.77 12.44
N ALA A 124 -10.21 -8.13 11.61
CA ALA A 124 -10.79 -6.82 11.86
C ALA A 124 -11.28 -6.65 13.31
N HIS A 125 -10.82 -5.57 13.97
CA HIS A 125 -11.10 -5.21 15.37
C HIS A 125 -10.62 -6.22 16.42
N GLY A 126 -9.87 -7.24 16.00
CA GLY A 126 -9.29 -8.24 16.87
C GLY A 126 -8.07 -7.71 17.62
N LYS A 127 -7.88 -8.22 18.83
CA LYS A 127 -6.71 -7.91 19.66
C LYS A 127 -6.27 -9.13 20.47
N LYS A 128 -4.97 -9.20 20.75
CA LYS A 128 -4.36 -10.25 21.56
C LYS A 128 -3.18 -9.67 22.33
N ASP A 129 -3.11 -9.95 23.63
CA ASP A 129 -1.91 -9.75 24.44
C ASP A 129 -1.33 -11.12 24.78
N CYS A 130 -0.04 -11.29 24.51
CA CYS A 130 0.72 -12.48 24.87
C CYS A 130 1.97 -12.08 25.65
N PHE A 131 1.85 -11.99 26.98
CA PHE A 131 2.94 -11.69 27.90
C PHE A 131 3.77 -10.45 27.47
N GLY A 132 3.09 -9.38 27.04
CA GLY A 132 3.71 -8.13 26.63
C GLY A 132 3.95 -7.99 25.13
N LEU A 133 3.81 -9.06 24.33
CA LEU A 133 3.60 -8.91 22.88
C LEU A 133 2.12 -8.52 22.67
N LYS A 134 1.89 -7.24 22.41
CA LYS A 134 0.56 -6.68 22.14
C LYS A 134 0.32 -6.68 20.65
N MET A 135 -0.84 -7.18 20.24
CA MET A 135 -1.24 -7.30 18.85
C MET A 135 -2.66 -6.75 18.73
N ALA A 136 -2.89 -5.84 17.80
CA ALA A 136 -4.20 -5.28 17.55
C ALA A 136 -4.36 -5.03 16.06
N MET A 137 -5.55 -5.25 15.53
CA MET A 137 -5.86 -5.01 14.13
C MET A 137 -7.07 -4.08 14.00
N ASP A 138 -6.95 -3.10 13.12
CA ASP A 138 -8.01 -2.21 12.69
C ASP A 138 -8.22 -2.37 11.18
N TYR A 139 -9.32 -2.99 10.79
CA TYR A 139 -9.68 -3.39 9.43
C TYR A 139 -8.61 -4.13 8.63
N SER A 140 -7.65 -3.41 8.03
CA SER A 140 -6.58 -3.91 7.17
C SER A 140 -5.19 -3.73 7.76
N SER A 141 -5.09 -3.05 8.91
CA SER A 141 -3.83 -2.68 9.54
C SER A 141 -3.65 -3.37 10.87
N ALA A 142 -2.51 -4.02 11.09
CA ALA A 142 -2.15 -4.65 12.35
C ALA A 142 -0.95 -3.94 13.00
N THR A 143 -1.06 -3.68 14.30
CA THR A 143 0.02 -3.18 15.13
C THR A 143 0.50 -4.28 16.06
N PHE A 144 1.82 -4.52 16.04
CA PHE A 144 2.53 -5.43 16.92
C PHE A 144 3.48 -4.60 17.79
N ALA A 145 3.37 -4.68 19.11
CA ALA A 145 4.21 -3.93 20.03
C ALA A 145 4.86 -4.84 21.07
N PHE A 146 6.18 -4.72 21.22
CA PHE A 146 6.97 -5.51 22.15
C PHE A 146 8.22 -4.75 22.60
N ARG A 147 8.41 -4.56 23.92
CA ARG A 147 9.64 -3.98 24.51
C ARG A 147 10.10 -2.65 23.87
N ASN A 148 9.16 -1.72 23.66
CA ASN A 148 9.35 -0.41 23.03
C ASN A 148 9.64 -0.45 21.51
N TRP A 149 9.55 -1.62 20.88
CA TRP A 149 9.42 -1.75 19.43
C TRP A 149 7.96 -1.79 19.05
N THR A 150 7.62 -1.10 17.97
CA THR A 150 6.30 -1.16 17.34
C THR A 150 6.46 -1.44 15.86
N MET A 151 5.71 -2.42 15.35
CA MET A 151 5.61 -2.73 13.93
C MET A 151 4.18 -2.52 13.50
N LYS A 152 3.97 -1.69 12.48
CA LYS A 152 2.66 -1.43 11.88
C LYS A 152 2.65 -2.03 10.49
N VAL A 153 1.85 -3.07 10.29
CA VAL A 153 1.63 -3.72 9.00
C VAL A 153 0.33 -3.19 8.44
N HIS A 154 0.35 -2.59 7.25
CA HIS A 154 -0.81 -2.08 6.56
C HIS A 154 -1.07 -2.90 5.29
N GLY A 155 -2.11 -3.74 5.32
CA GLY A 155 -2.58 -4.47 4.16
C GLY A 155 -3.43 -3.59 3.23
N MET A 156 -3.18 -3.70 1.93
CA MET A 156 -3.91 -2.99 0.90
C MET A 156 -3.98 -3.79 -0.39
N HIS A 157 -4.98 -3.50 -1.22
CA HIS A 157 -4.97 -3.92 -2.63
C HIS A 157 -3.66 -3.49 -3.29
N THR A 158 -3.01 -4.42 -3.98
CA THR A 158 -1.75 -4.16 -4.69
C THR A 158 -1.90 -3.01 -5.67
N CYS A 159 -2.88 -3.11 -6.56
CA CYS A 159 -3.47 -1.98 -7.26
C CYS A 159 -4.72 -2.41 -8.02
N LYS A 160 -5.76 -1.58 -7.99
CA LYS A 160 -7.01 -1.86 -8.68
C LYS A 160 -6.90 -1.54 -10.17
N GLY A 161 -7.00 -2.56 -11.02
CA GLY A 161 -6.98 -2.42 -12.49
C GLY A 161 -5.59 -2.20 -13.10
N CYS A 162 -4.53 -2.20 -12.30
CA CYS A 162 -3.15 -2.06 -12.78
C CYS A 162 -2.33 -3.36 -12.64
N LEU A 163 -2.78 -4.31 -11.80
CA LEU A 163 -2.12 -5.57 -11.57
C LEU A 163 -2.33 -6.46 -12.80
N VAL A 164 -1.23 -6.97 -13.35
CA VAL A 164 -1.22 -7.92 -14.48
C VAL A 164 -1.07 -9.34 -13.96
N SER A 165 -0.16 -9.56 -13.00
CA SER A 165 0.07 -10.83 -12.33
C SER A 165 0.70 -10.62 -10.95
N GLY A 166 0.49 -11.54 -10.01
CA GLY A 166 0.99 -11.48 -8.63
C GLY A 166 -0.13 -11.45 -7.60
N ALA A 167 0.23 -11.20 -6.33
CA ALA A 167 -0.73 -11.16 -5.23
C ALA A 167 -1.71 -9.98 -5.34
N GLU A 168 -3.01 -10.22 -5.13
CA GLU A 168 -4.05 -9.19 -5.18
C GLU A 168 -3.91 -8.13 -4.06
N HIS A 169 -3.34 -8.56 -2.93
CA HIS A 169 -3.05 -7.69 -1.79
C HIS A 169 -1.56 -7.71 -1.47
N ARG A 170 -1.05 -6.55 -1.08
CA ARG A 170 0.30 -6.34 -0.57
C ARG A 170 0.25 -5.77 0.84
N LEU A 171 1.40 -5.67 1.47
CA LEU A 171 1.57 -4.92 2.71
C LEU A 171 2.64 -3.83 2.58
N ASP A 172 2.38 -2.73 3.27
CA ASP A 172 3.40 -1.78 3.67
C ASP A 172 3.70 -2.04 5.15
N ILE A 173 4.96 -1.90 5.57
CA ILE A 173 5.35 -2.16 6.96
C ILE A 173 6.19 -1.02 7.50
N GLY A 174 5.75 -0.46 8.62
CA GLY A 174 6.47 0.54 9.41
C GLY A 174 7.04 -0.08 10.68
N PHE A 175 8.20 0.42 11.10
CA PHE A 175 8.84 0.10 12.36
C PHE A 175 9.07 1.41 13.10
N SER A 176 8.91 1.37 14.43
CA SER A 176 9.35 2.45 15.29
C SER A 176 9.91 1.94 16.60
N ALA A 177 10.85 2.71 17.14
CA ALA A 177 11.49 2.46 18.42
C ALA A 177 11.27 3.64 19.35
N ARG A 178 11.05 3.36 20.64
CA ARG A 178 10.85 4.39 21.68
C ARG A 178 11.91 4.31 22.77
N GLY A 179 12.37 5.48 23.22
CA GLY A 179 13.35 5.62 24.29
C GLY A 179 14.64 4.86 24.00
N ASP A 180 15.14 4.12 24.98
CA ASP A 180 16.43 3.42 24.92
C ASP A 180 16.47 2.17 24.03
N ALA A 181 15.38 1.78 23.38
CA ALA A 181 15.34 0.52 22.63
C ALA A 181 16.44 0.36 21.57
N PRO A 182 16.73 1.36 20.71
CA PRO A 182 17.81 1.27 19.73
C PRO A 182 19.18 1.01 20.35
N SER A 183 19.54 1.77 21.39
CA SER A 183 20.85 1.70 22.05
C SER A 183 20.99 0.44 22.92
N ARG A 184 19.90 0.04 23.60
CA ARG A 184 19.82 -1.17 24.43
C ARG A 184 19.91 -2.44 23.62
N ASP A 185 19.15 -2.52 22.53
CA ASP A 185 18.95 -3.76 21.79
C ASP A 185 20.01 -3.95 20.69
N ARG A 186 20.56 -2.83 20.17
CA ARG A 186 21.51 -2.80 19.04
C ARG A 186 20.98 -3.71 17.90
N PRO A 187 19.80 -3.38 17.37
CA PRO A 187 19.11 -4.20 16.38
C PRO A 187 19.91 -4.30 15.08
N HIS A 188 19.65 -5.38 14.34
CA HIS A 188 20.12 -5.61 12.98
C HIS A 188 18.93 -6.06 12.10
N GLY A 189 19.19 -6.56 10.90
CA GLY A 189 18.17 -6.78 9.87
C GLY A 189 18.21 -5.68 8.81
N LEU A 190 17.49 -5.87 7.70
CA LEU A 190 17.47 -4.91 6.58
C LEU A 190 17.13 -3.50 7.06
N ILE A 191 16.18 -3.37 7.98
CA ILE A 191 15.74 -2.12 8.57
C ILE A 191 16.36 -1.89 9.94
N GLY A 192 16.48 -2.92 10.77
CA GLY A 192 16.92 -2.79 12.15
C GLY A 192 18.30 -2.18 12.31
N GLN A 193 19.24 -2.46 11.39
CA GLN A 193 20.59 -1.87 11.45
C GLN A 193 20.58 -0.33 11.38
N SER A 194 19.55 0.27 10.75
CA SER A 194 19.45 1.73 10.65
C SER A 194 19.22 2.42 11.99
N TYR A 195 18.64 1.73 12.97
CA TYR A 195 18.45 2.28 14.32
C TYR A 195 19.76 2.40 15.11
N THR A 196 20.85 1.82 14.61
CA THR A 196 22.18 1.89 15.24
C THR A 196 23.11 2.91 14.59
N ARG A 197 22.69 3.54 13.49
CA ARG A 197 23.46 4.52 12.73
C ARG A 197 22.74 5.86 12.76
N GLN A 198 23.36 6.89 13.33
CA GLN A 198 22.77 8.23 13.45
C GLN A 198 22.85 9.05 12.16
N GLU A 199 23.32 8.44 11.07
CA GLU A 199 23.49 9.08 9.76
C GLU A 199 22.51 8.47 8.73
N PRO A 200 22.02 9.26 7.76
CA PRO A 200 21.19 8.77 6.67
C PRO A 200 21.87 7.64 5.88
N LEU A 201 21.14 6.54 5.64
CA LEU A 201 21.64 5.42 4.84
C LEU A 201 21.04 5.48 3.43
N ASN A 202 21.87 5.79 2.44
CA ASN A 202 21.45 5.85 1.04
C ASN A 202 21.96 4.64 0.30
N GLY A 203 21.03 3.85 -0.23
CA GLY A 203 21.33 2.70 -1.06
C GLY A 203 20.88 2.95 -2.49
N LYS A 204 21.10 1.95 -3.33
CA LYS A 204 20.64 1.98 -4.72
C LYS A 204 19.11 2.02 -4.77
N LYS A 205 18.61 2.76 -5.75
CA LYS A 205 17.20 2.88 -6.10
C LYS A 205 17.00 2.52 -7.56
N ASP A 206 15.85 1.96 -7.88
CA ASP A 206 15.43 1.77 -9.25
C ASP A 206 14.87 3.09 -9.80
N LEU A 207 15.27 3.43 -11.02
CA LEU A 207 14.85 4.66 -11.70
C LEU A 207 13.88 4.30 -12.82
N TYR A 208 12.59 4.57 -12.61
CA TYR A 208 11.55 4.16 -13.54
C TYR A 208 11.50 5.07 -14.78
N PRO A 209 11.53 4.50 -15.99
CA PRO A 209 11.27 5.25 -17.21
C PRO A 209 9.78 5.61 -17.27
N TRP A 210 9.44 6.64 -18.05
CA TRP A 210 8.04 7.09 -18.15
C TRP A 210 7.11 6.06 -18.82
N ALA A 211 7.64 5.22 -19.71
CA ALA A 211 6.87 4.22 -20.47
C ALA A 211 7.73 3.01 -20.84
N GLY A 212 7.09 1.92 -21.28
CA GLY A 212 7.72 0.71 -21.77
C GLY A 212 7.67 -0.45 -20.77
N PHE A 213 8.74 -1.24 -20.73
CA PHE A 213 8.89 -2.37 -19.81
C PHE A 213 10.11 -2.14 -18.92
N TYR A 214 9.97 -2.36 -17.62
CA TYR A 214 11.04 -2.19 -16.65
C TYR A 214 11.07 -3.34 -15.66
N THR A 215 12.26 -3.80 -15.30
CA THR A 215 12.46 -4.81 -14.26
C THR A 215 13.24 -4.17 -13.12
N THR A 216 12.65 -4.15 -11.91
CA THR A 216 13.34 -3.65 -10.71
C THR A 216 14.55 -4.53 -10.40
N SER A 217 15.58 -3.97 -9.78
CA SER A 217 16.88 -4.64 -9.62
C SER A 217 17.61 -4.32 -8.33
N ALA A 218 17.25 -3.23 -7.65
CA ALA A 218 17.89 -2.83 -6.41
C ALA A 218 17.62 -3.85 -5.29
N GLN A 219 18.62 -4.05 -4.42
CA GLN A 219 18.64 -5.01 -3.32
C GLN A 219 19.12 -4.35 -2.03
N ALA A 220 18.79 -3.06 -1.86
CA ALA A 220 19.22 -2.17 -0.80
C ALA A 220 20.75 -2.00 -0.67
N GLU A 221 21.52 -2.35 -1.72
CA GLU A 221 22.98 -2.26 -1.71
C GLU A 221 23.43 -0.81 -1.45
N GLY A 222 24.50 -0.67 -0.65
CA GLY A 222 24.99 0.63 -0.19
C GLY A 222 24.35 1.13 1.11
N ALA A 223 23.08 0.77 1.39
CA ALA A 223 22.43 1.12 2.65
C ALA A 223 22.57 0.03 3.74
N ILE A 224 22.73 -1.23 3.34
CA ILE A 224 22.81 -2.37 4.26
C ILE A 224 24.24 -2.93 4.36
N GLU A 225 24.56 -3.54 5.49
CA GLU A 225 25.75 -4.39 5.65
C GLU A 225 25.58 -5.71 4.89
N GLY A 226 26.58 -6.10 4.10
CA GLY A 226 26.51 -7.31 3.29
C GLY A 226 25.60 -7.17 2.07
N THR A 227 24.92 -8.25 1.70
CA THR A 227 24.00 -8.34 0.55
C THR A 227 22.60 -8.71 1.02
N ALA A 228 21.56 -8.44 0.23
CA ALA A 228 20.19 -8.83 0.59
C ALA A 228 20.05 -10.32 0.94
N SER A 229 20.80 -11.20 0.27
CA SER A 229 20.75 -12.64 0.55
C SER A 229 21.30 -13.04 1.92
N ASP A 230 22.14 -12.20 2.54
CA ASP A 230 22.59 -12.44 3.92
C ASP A 230 21.47 -12.30 4.96
N TYR A 231 20.35 -11.68 4.57
CA TYR A 231 19.16 -11.46 5.40
C TYR A 231 18.06 -12.48 5.13
N GLU A 232 18.26 -13.42 4.20
CA GLU A 232 17.27 -14.45 3.91
C GLU A 232 17.15 -15.42 5.08
N VAL A 233 15.93 -15.85 5.36
CA VAL A 233 15.62 -16.78 6.44
C VAL A 233 14.85 -17.99 5.91
N LEU A 234 15.07 -19.14 6.56
CA LEU A 234 14.55 -20.44 6.09
C LEU A 234 13.04 -20.60 6.26
N SER A 235 12.41 -19.89 7.19
CA SER A 235 10.98 -20.01 7.47
C SER A 235 10.42 -18.78 8.14
N ALA A 236 9.07 -18.66 8.12
CA ALA A 236 8.32 -17.51 8.64
C ALA A 236 8.81 -17.04 10.03
N HIS A 237 9.05 -17.98 10.94
CA HIS A 237 9.44 -17.67 12.31
C HIS A 237 10.92 -17.94 12.63
N ALA A 238 11.74 -18.26 11.62
CA ALA A 238 13.17 -18.47 11.80
C ALA A 238 13.85 -17.19 12.29
N SER A 239 14.73 -17.32 13.27
CA SER A 239 15.50 -16.20 13.83
C SER A 239 16.98 -16.26 13.47
N LYS A 240 17.46 -17.38 12.90
CA LYS A 240 18.87 -17.60 12.58
C LYS A 240 19.17 -17.15 11.15
N PHE A 241 20.12 -16.23 11.01
CA PHE A 241 20.73 -15.74 9.77
C PHE A 241 22.05 -15.03 10.11
N ARG A 242 22.82 -14.60 9.10
CA ARG A 242 24.19 -14.08 9.26
C ARG A 242 24.34 -12.99 10.33
N PHE A 243 23.40 -12.04 10.36
CA PHE A 243 23.45 -10.88 11.26
C PHE A 243 22.43 -10.95 12.40
N SER A 244 21.96 -12.15 12.76
CA SER A 244 20.94 -12.30 13.79
C SER A 244 21.37 -11.74 15.15
N ARG A 245 20.44 -11.01 15.77
CA ARG A 245 20.54 -10.48 17.13
C ARG A 245 19.53 -11.14 18.07
N PHE A 246 18.77 -12.13 17.60
CA PHE A 246 17.67 -12.71 18.37
C PHE A 246 18.13 -13.35 19.68
N ASP A 247 19.20 -14.12 19.64
CA ASP A 247 19.77 -14.80 20.81
C ASP A 247 20.86 -13.97 21.51
N ALA A 248 21.11 -12.73 21.06
CA ALA A 248 22.14 -11.87 21.64
C ALA A 248 21.72 -11.37 23.03
N MET A 249 22.69 -11.22 23.94
CA MET A 249 22.46 -10.49 25.18
C MET A 249 22.29 -8.99 24.88
N ARG A 250 21.44 -8.31 25.66
CA ARG A 250 21.21 -6.87 25.50
C ARG A 250 22.49 -6.09 25.81
N GLY A 251 22.73 -5.02 25.05
CA GLY A 251 23.94 -4.19 25.16
C GLY A 251 25.19 -4.76 24.49
N GLU A 252 25.26 -6.07 24.23
CA GLU A 252 26.41 -6.69 23.55
C GLU A 252 26.56 -6.17 22.11
N PRO A 253 27.78 -5.85 21.64
CA PRO A 253 28.03 -5.59 20.23
C PRO A 253 27.64 -6.77 19.34
N ALA A 254 27.35 -6.50 18.07
CA ALA A 254 27.24 -7.57 17.09
C ALA A 254 28.59 -8.29 17.00
N SER A 255 28.59 -9.62 17.11
CA SER A 255 29.78 -10.44 16.90
C SER A 255 30.31 -10.19 15.49
N LYS A 256 31.60 -9.87 15.36
CA LYS A 256 32.30 -9.79 14.06
C LYS A 256 32.47 -11.19 13.43
N ASP A 257 32.29 -12.24 14.22
CA ASP A 257 32.34 -13.63 13.79
C ASP A 257 30.92 -14.18 13.63
N GLY A 258 30.23 -13.72 12.60
CA GLY A 258 28.96 -14.31 12.16
C GLY A 258 29.22 -15.69 11.56
N ALA A 259 28.96 -16.74 12.36
CA ALA A 259 28.89 -18.16 12.00
C ALA A 259 30.22 -18.92 11.75
N LYS A 260 30.92 -19.32 12.82
CA LYS A 260 31.56 -20.66 12.88
C LYS A 260 30.57 -21.69 13.46
N ALA A 261 29.45 -21.86 12.77
CA ALA A 261 28.51 -22.99 12.92
C ALA A 261 27.39 -22.93 11.87
N ALA A 262 27.62 -22.28 10.72
CA ALA A 262 27.00 -22.76 9.51
C ALA A 262 27.91 -23.89 9.04
N ASP A 263 27.57 -25.13 9.39
CA ASP A 263 27.97 -26.22 8.51
C ASP A 263 27.46 -25.78 7.13
N THR A 264 28.42 -25.50 6.26
CA THR A 264 28.23 -25.33 4.84
C THR A 264 27.53 -26.58 4.34
N VAL A 265 26.20 -26.56 4.38
CA VAL A 265 25.41 -27.37 3.47
C VAL A 265 25.59 -26.66 2.14
N ASP A 266 26.49 -27.23 1.36
CA ASP A 266 26.72 -26.89 -0.03
C ASP A 266 25.37 -26.64 -0.71
N ALA A 267 25.15 -25.38 -1.12
CA ALA A 267 23.96 -24.96 -1.83
C ALA A 267 23.85 -25.59 -3.24
N SER A 268 24.74 -26.54 -3.58
CA SER A 268 24.63 -27.39 -4.76
C SER A 268 23.86 -28.71 -4.53
N SER A 269 23.52 -29.09 -3.29
CA SER A 269 23.02 -30.46 -3.00
C SER A 269 21.55 -30.59 -2.60
N ILE A 270 20.75 -29.52 -2.59
CA ILE A 270 19.29 -29.69 -2.54
C ILE A 270 18.80 -29.86 -3.97
N GLU A 271 18.50 -31.10 -4.34
CA GLU A 271 17.68 -31.40 -5.49
C GLU A 271 16.43 -30.52 -5.44
N ARG A 272 16.41 -29.58 -6.38
CA ARG A 272 15.23 -28.87 -6.82
C ARG A 272 14.22 -29.93 -7.21
N LEU A 273 13.17 -30.10 -6.41
CA LEU A 273 11.87 -30.33 -7.02
C LEU A 273 11.48 -29.00 -7.64
N ALA A 274 12.04 -28.71 -8.81
CA ALA A 274 11.42 -27.79 -9.74
C ALA A 274 10.02 -28.32 -9.94
N ASP A 275 9.02 -27.57 -9.46
CA ASP A 275 7.65 -27.85 -9.84
C ASP A 275 7.60 -27.75 -11.37
N PRO A 276 7.38 -28.85 -12.09
CA PRO A 276 7.40 -28.84 -13.55
C PRO A 276 6.34 -27.88 -14.10
N ALA A 277 5.28 -27.57 -13.35
CA ALA A 277 4.29 -26.57 -13.73
C ALA A 277 4.87 -25.15 -13.75
N VAL A 278 5.81 -24.82 -12.84
CA VAL A 278 6.40 -23.48 -12.75
C VAL A 278 7.46 -23.26 -13.83
N GLU A 279 8.27 -24.28 -14.14
CA GLU A 279 9.23 -24.18 -15.25
C GLU A 279 8.53 -24.21 -16.61
N GLU A 280 7.40 -24.91 -16.73
CA GLU A 280 6.54 -24.88 -17.91
C GLU A 280 5.82 -23.54 -18.08
N GLU A 281 5.33 -22.92 -16.99
CA GLU A 281 4.78 -21.55 -17.01
C GLU A 281 5.86 -20.52 -17.41
N ARG A 282 7.08 -20.65 -16.86
CA ARG A 282 8.22 -19.78 -17.17
C ARG A 282 8.67 -19.92 -18.62
N ARG A 283 8.67 -21.15 -19.14
CA ARG A 283 8.99 -21.46 -20.52
C ARG A 283 7.89 -20.97 -21.47
N ARG A 284 6.62 -21.15 -21.11
CA ARG A 284 5.45 -20.65 -21.83
C ARG A 284 5.45 -19.11 -21.93
N LEU A 285 5.76 -18.42 -20.84
CA LEU A 285 5.89 -16.95 -20.82
C LEU A 285 7.10 -16.46 -21.65
N SER A 286 8.21 -17.22 -21.68
CA SER A 286 9.37 -16.87 -22.52
C SER A 286 9.14 -17.14 -24.02
N GLU A 287 8.35 -18.16 -24.35
CA GLU A 287 7.97 -18.49 -25.74
C GLU A 287 6.91 -17.50 -26.26
N GLU A 288 6.00 -17.03 -25.40
CA GLU A 288 5.03 -15.96 -25.71
C GLU A 288 5.72 -14.60 -25.96
N GLN A 289 6.83 -14.30 -25.27
CA GLN A 289 7.64 -13.10 -25.52
C GLN A 289 8.46 -13.14 -26.83
N LYS A 290 8.90 -14.33 -27.28
CA LYS A 290 9.65 -14.46 -28.55
C LYS A 290 8.78 -14.30 -29.79
N GLY A 291 7.46 -14.44 -29.66
CA GLY A 291 6.51 -14.29 -30.76
C GLY A 291 6.20 -12.84 -31.18
N TYR A 292 6.67 -11.82 -30.44
CA TYR A 292 6.25 -10.42 -30.67
C TYR A 292 7.26 -9.52 -31.42
N VAL A 293 8.38 -10.08 -31.90
CA VAL A 293 9.34 -9.33 -32.74
C VAL A 293 9.33 -9.90 -34.16
N HIS A 294 8.56 -9.22 -35.02
CA HIS A 294 8.59 -9.19 -36.50
C HIS A 294 8.83 -10.51 -37.27
N THR A 295 7.80 -11.00 -37.97
CA THR A 295 7.81 -11.16 -39.45
C THR A 295 6.42 -11.49 -40.00
N ASN A 296 6.11 -10.87 -41.14
CA ASN A 296 4.96 -11.18 -42.00
C ASN A 296 5.12 -12.58 -42.62
N ALA A 297 4.21 -13.52 -42.39
CA ALA A 297 3.98 -14.65 -43.29
C ALA A 297 2.66 -15.37 -42.99
N TRP A 298 1.90 -15.63 -44.05
CA TRP A 298 0.64 -16.36 -44.07
C TRP A 298 0.80 -17.89 -43.87
N ARG A 299 -0.22 -18.51 -43.25
CA ARG A 299 -0.55 -19.97 -43.15
C ARG A 299 0.34 -20.80 -42.18
N THR A 300 -0.16 -21.76 -41.39
CA THR A 300 -1.36 -22.61 -41.46
C THR A 300 -1.70 -23.11 -40.05
N VAL A 301 -2.89 -22.81 -39.51
CA VAL A 301 -3.47 -23.56 -38.38
C VAL A 301 -4.75 -24.21 -38.91
N LYS A 302 -4.93 -25.49 -38.61
CA LYS A 302 -6.10 -26.29 -38.99
C LYS A 302 -7.39 -25.57 -38.56
N ILE A 303 -8.08 -25.01 -39.54
CA ILE A 303 -9.43 -24.45 -39.39
C ILE A 303 -10.37 -25.63 -39.14
N MET A 304 -11.06 -25.63 -38.01
CA MET A 304 -12.38 -26.27 -37.92
C MET A 304 -13.35 -25.41 -38.72
N ASP A 305 -14.13 -26.07 -39.58
CA ASP A 305 -15.03 -25.49 -40.55
C ASP A 305 -15.99 -24.46 -39.90
N GLU A 306 -15.87 -23.19 -40.29
CA GLU A 306 -16.80 -22.10 -39.92
C GLU A 306 -18.26 -22.47 -40.24
N ALA A 307 -18.49 -23.38 -41.19
CA ALA A 307 -19.81 -23.89 -41.48
C ALA A 307 -20.40 -24.70 -40.32
N GLU A 308 -19.59 -25.37 -39.48
CA GLU A 308 -20.10 -26.16 -38.36
C GLU A 308 -20.59 -25.28 -37.20
N VAL A 309 -19.86 -24.19 -36.90
CA VAL A 309 -20.24 -23.20 -35.88
C VAL A 309 -21.48 -22.43 -36.33
N THR A 310 -21.54 -22.05 -37.61
CA THR A 310 -22.68 -21.36 -38.22
C THR A 310 -23.92 -22.27 -38.27
N ARG A 311 -23.76 -23.56 -38.58
CA ARG A 311 -24.86 -24.53 -38.59
C ARG A 311 -25.42 -24.79 -37.19
N LEU A 312 -24.55 -24.86 -36.17
CA LEU A 312 -24.97 -25.04 -34.78
C LEU A 312 -25.65 -23.79 -34.20
N SER A 313 -25.16 -22.59 -34.52
CA SER A 313 -25.83 -21.36 -34.07
C SER A 313 -27.21 -21.21 -34.73
N LYS A 314 -27.31 -21.52 -36.03
CA LYS A 314 -28.59 -21.49 -36.77
C LYS A 314 -29.59 -22.52 -36.24
N ALA A 315 -29.14 -23.75 -35.95
CA ALA A 315 -30.00 -24.80 -35.38
C ALA A 315 -30.54 -24.47 -33.98
N VAL A 316 -29.79 -23.70 -33.17
CA VAL A 316 -30.26 -23.23 -31.85
C VAL A 316 -31.23 -22.05 -31.97
N TRP A 317 -31.09 -21.22 -33.00
CA TRP A 317 -31.89 -19.99 -33.17
C TRP A 317 -33.20 -20.17 -33.96
N GLU A 318 -33.26 -21.15 -34.85
CA GLU A 318 -34.44 -21.39 -35.69
C GLU A 318 -35.42 -22.43 -35.11
N ASP A 319 -34.99 -23.20 -34.11
CA ASP A 319 -35.88 -24.11 -33.35
C ASP A 319 -36.52 -23.33 -32.18
N PRO A 320 -37.86 -23.25 -32.07
CA PRO A 320 -38.52 -22.61 -30.94
C PRO A 320 -38.36 -23.39 -29.62
N TYR A 321 -37.94 -24.67 -29.65
CA TYR A 321 -37.71 -25.49 -28.46
C TYR A 321 -36.49 -26.43 -28.60
N PRO A 322 -35.25 -25.91 -28.69
CA PRO A 322 -34.07 -26.74 -28.89
C PRO A 322 -33.80 -27.57 -27.64
N THR A 323 -33.48 -28.85 -27.85
CA THR A 323 -33.20 -29.80 -26.77
C THR A 323 -31.99 -29.37 -25.94
N GLU A 324 -32.00 -29.72 -24.65
CA GLU A 324 -30.97 -29.29 -23.70
C GLU A 324 -29.56 -29.79 -24.08
N GLY A 325 -29.47 -30.97 -24.71
CA GLY A 325 -28.23 -31.48 -25.29
C GLY A 325 -27.66 -30.58 -26.39
N LEU A 326 -28.52 -30.03 -27.27
CA LEU A 326 -28.09 -29.14 -28.34
C LEU A 326 -27.56 -27.80 -27.81
N ARG A 327 -28.20 -27.26 -26.76
CA ARG A 327 -27.76 -26.03 -26.08
C ARG A 327 -26.40 -26.21 -25.41
N GLN A 328 -26.21 -27.33 -24.70
CA GLN A 328 -24.96 -27.59 -24.00
C GLN A 328 -23.79 -27.83 -24.96
N THR A 329 -24.02 -28.51 -26.08
CA THR A 329 -23.00 -28.71 -27.12
C THR A 329 -22.60 -27.39 -27.80
N ALA A 330 -23.56 -26.52 -28.11
CA ALA A 330 -23.29 -25.20 -28.69
C ALA A 330 -22.52 -24.29 -27.71
N TYR A 331 -22.91 -24.29 -26.44
CA TYR A 331 -22.27 -23.50 -25.38
C TYR A 331 -20.82 -23.93 -25.14
N ASN A 332 -20.57 -25.25 -25.04
CA ASN A 332 -19.22 -25.78 -24.82
C ASN A 332 -18.28 -25.52 -26.01
N LYS A 333 -18.78 -25.54 -27.25
CA LYS A 333 -17.98 -25.22 -28.43
C LYS A 333 -17.69 -23.71 -28.56
N MET A 334 -18.61 -22.83 -28.14
CA MET A 334 -18.40 -21.38 -28.15
C MET A 334 -17.39 -20.89 -27.10
N LEU A 335 -17.31 -21.56 -25.95
CA LEU A 335 -16.34 -21.23 -24.88
C LEU A 335 -14.88 -21.50 -25.28
N GLN A 336 -14.64 -22.33 -26.30
CA GLN A 336 -13.29 -22.65 -26.78
C GLN A 336 -12.70 -21.61 -27.75
N TYR A 337 -13.49 -20.61 -28.20
CA TYR A 337 -13.04 -19.61 -29.19
C TYR A 337 -13.57 -18.19 -28.88
N PRO A 338 -12.88 -17.39 -28.03
CA PRO A 338 -13.39 -16.11 -27.54
C PRO A 338 -13.32 -14.93 -28.54
N HIS A 339 -12.75 -15.11 -29.74
CA HIS A 339 -12.53 -14.00 -30.68
C HIS A 339 -13.68 -13.72 -31.67
N ALA A 340 -14.77 -14.48 -31.68
CA ALA A 340 -15.88 -14.29 -32.62
C ALA A 340 -16.94 -13.25 -32.18
N ARG A 341 -16.59 -12.28 -31.31
CA ARG A 341 -17.55 -11.28 -30.78
C ARG A 341 -17.39 -9.87 -31.32
N ARG A 342 -16.67 -9.69 -32.43
CA ARG A 342 -16.38 -8.34 -32.96
C ARG A 342 -16.36 -8.26 -34.49
N VAL A 343 -17.34 -8.86 -35.16
CA VAL A 343 -17.71 -8.55 -36.55
C VAL A 343 -19.23 -8.73 -36.65
N ASP A 344 -19.93 -7.88 -37.39
CA ASP A 344 -21.40 -7.87 -37.64
C ASP A 344 -22.32 -6.99 -36.76
N GLU A 345 -21.92 -5.74 -36.52
CA GLU A 345 -22.90 -4.67 -36.19
C GLU A 345 -23.08 -3.61 -37.30
N GLN A 346 -22.66 -3.91 -38.54
CA GLN A 346 -22.94 -3.05 -39.70
C GLN A 346 -23.51 -3.87 -40.86
N LYS A 347 -24.84 -4.02 -40.89
CA LYS A 347 -25.73 -3.98 -42.08
C LYS A 347 -27.00 -4.80 -41.86
N ALA A 348 -28.13 -4.13 -41.54
CA ALA A 348 -29.48 -4.42 -42.06
C ALA A 348 -30.51 -3.47 -41.41
N PRO A 349 -31.35 -2.74 -42.17
CA PRO A 349 -32.45 -1.99 -41.59
C PRO A 349 -33.65 -2.92 -41.41
N GLN A 350 -33.95 -3.34 -40.16
CA GLN A 350 -35.25 -3.92 -39.84
C GLN A 350 -36.20 -2.82 -39.39
N ALA A 351 -37.25 -2.55 -40.17
CA ALA A 351 -38.30 -1.62 -39.82
C ALA A 351 -39.06 -2.13 -38.56
N ARG A 352 -38.92 -1.40 -37.46
CA ARG A 352 -39.71 -1.57 -36.23
C ARG A 352 -40.62 -0.37 -36.08
N SER A 353 -41.80 -0.56 -35.51
CA SER A 353 -42.69 0.56 -35.13
C SER A 353 -42.77 0.66 -33.62
N MET A 354 -42.71 1.89 -33.10
CA MET A 354 -42.79 2.15 -31.67
C MET A 354 -44.25 2.44 -31.32
N GLN A 355 -44.84 1.63 -30.45
CA GLN A 355 -46.17 1.88 -29.91
C GLN A 355 -46.09 2.30 -28.45
N THR A 356 -46.98 3.21 -28.06
CA THR A 356 -46.96 3.84 -26.74
C THR A 356 -48.30 3.62 -26.03
N PHE A 357 -48.24 3.17 -24.77
CA PHE A 357 -49.41 2.91 -23.94
C PHE A 357 -49.31 3.68 -22.62
N SER A 358 -50.44 4.14 -22.09
CA SER A 358 -50.53 4.89 -20.84
C SER A 358 -51.45 4.18 -19.84
N ARG A 359 -50.97 3.96 -18.61
CA ARG A 359 -51.78 3.48 -17.50
C ARG A 359 -51.27 4.06 -16.18
N GLY A 360 -52.15 4.70 -15.41
CA GLY A 360 -51.82 5.22 -14.08
C GLY A 360 -50.79 6.35 -14.05
N GLY A 361 -50.69 7.16 -15.12
CA GLY A 361 -49.73 8.27 -15.19
C GLY A 361 -48.31 7.88 -15.60
N ILE A 362 -48.08 6.61 -15.95
CA ILE A 362 -46.81 6.12 -16.47
C ILE A 362 -47.00 5.69 -17.93
N THR A 363 -46.11 6.17 -18.79
CA THR A 363 -46.11 5.88 -20.23
C THR A 363 -45.06 4.83 -20.54
N TYR A 364 -45.45 3.80 -21.29
CA TYR A 364 -44.57 2.73 -21.74
C TYR A 364 -44.48 2.75 -23.26
N SER A 365 -43.27 2.67 -23.80
CA SER A 365 -43.03 2.56 -25.25
C SER A 365 -42.37 1.22 -25.54
N VAL A 366 -42.92 0.47 -26.49
CA VAL A 366 -42.42 -0.85 -26.89
C VAL A 366 -42.18 -0.87 -28.40
N TRP A 367 -41.05 -1.45 -28.81
CA TRP A 367 -40.72 -1.67 -30.22
C TRP A 367 -41.26 -3.02 -30.68
N ILE A 368 -42.22 -3.02 -31.60
CA ILE A 368 -42.85 -4.24 -32.10
C ILE A 368 -42.38 -4.49 -33.54
N PRO A 369 -41.94 -5.72 -33.89
CA PRO A 369 -41.70 -6.11 -35.27
C PRO A 369 -43.02 -6.12 -36.07
N SER A 370 -42.99 -5.57 -37.29
CA SER A 370 -44.17 -5.32 -38.14
C SER A 370 -44.97 -6.58 -38.58
N ALA A 371 -44.58 -7.78 -38.18
CA ALA A 371 -45.21 -9.04 -38.58
C ALA A 371 -46.38 -9.51 -37.67
N LEU A 372 -46.65 -8.82 -36.56
CA LEU A 372 -47.77 -9.11 -35.66
C LEU A 372 -48.81 -7.98 -35.75
N ASN A 373 -49.53 -7.92 -36.87
CA ASN A 373 -50.68 -7.05 -37.02
C ASN A 373 -51.85 -7.85 -37.59
N SER A 374 -52.39 -8.77 -36.78
CA SER A 374 -53.72 -9.34 -36.98
C SER A 374 -54.53 -9.06 -35.72
N GLY A 375 -55.53 -8.20 -35.88
CA GLY A 375 -56.41 -7.79 -34.80
C GLY A 375 -57.22 -8.98 -34.27
N GLN A 376 -56.93 -9.40 -33.04
CA GLN A 376 -57.88 -10.08 -32.18
C GLN A 376 -57.61 -9.64 -30.74
N ALA A 377 -58.49 -8.80 -30.22
CA ALA A 377 -58.55 -8.47 -28.81
C ALA A 377 -59.12 -9.66 -28.03
N THR A 378 -58.27 -10.40 -27.34
CA THR A 378 -58.69 -11.42 -26.36
C THR A 378 -58.41 -10.90 -24.95
N ARG A 379 -59.49 -10.88 -24.15
CA ARG A 379 -59.53 -10.51 -22.72
C ARG A 379 -58.52 -11.35 -21.91
N MET A 380 -57.70 -10.69 -21.11
CA MET A 380 -56.85 -11.34 -20.09
C MET A 380 -57.68 -11.78 -18.87
N PRO A 381 -57.52 -13.01 -18.36
CA PRO A 381 -57.95 -13.37 -17.03
C PRO A 381 -56.91 -12.95 -15.97
N TYR A 382 -57.44 -12.60 -14.81
CA TYR A 382 -56.75 -12.10 -13.62
C TYR A 382 -55.83 -13.16 -12.99
N TYR A 383 -54.54 -12.88 -12.80
CA TYR A 383 -53.70 -13.49 -11.73
C TYR A 383 -52.56 -12.53 -11.35
N GLY A 384 -52.27 -12.46 -10.05
CA GLY A 384 -51.33 -11.52 -9.44
C GLY A 384 -49.86 -11.96 -9.41
N LYS A 385 -49.04 -11.04 -8.89
CA LYS A 385 -47.62 -11.12 -8.46
C LYS A 385 -46.50 -11.49 -9.45
N ASP A 386 -46.76 -11.86 -10.70
CA ASP A 386 -45.69 -12.18 -11.69
C ASP A 386 -45.53 -11.20 -12.88
N SER A 387 -46.08 -9.98 -12.80
CA SER A 387 -46.02 -9.01 -13.91
C SER A 387 -44.62 -8.44 -14.22
N ASP A 388 -43.72 -8.40 -13.23
CA ASP A 388 -42.39 -7.78 -13.39
C ASP A 388 -41.37 -8.67 -14.12
N ASN A 389 -41.58 -9.99 -14.10
CA ASN A 389 -40.73 -10.93 -14.83
C ASN A 389 -41.05 -10.98 -16.33
N TRP A 390 -42.32 -10.74 -16.69
CA TRP A 390 -42.74 -10.73 -18.10
C TRP A 390 -42.30 -9.46 -18.85
N LEU A 391 -42.28 -8.30 -18.17
CA LEU A 391 -41.82 -7.03 -18.75
C LEU A 391 -40.30 -6.97 -19.00
N LYS A 392 -39.50 -7.66 -18.17
CA LYS A 392 -38.05 -7.83 -18.40
C LYS A 392 -37.75 -8.74 -19.59
N ALA A 393 -38.57 -9.76 -19.84
CA ALA A 393 -38.40 -10.66 -20.97
C ALA A 393 -38.67 -9.97 -22.34
N MET A 394 -39.42 -8.86 -22.36
CA MET A 394 -39.71 -8.10 -23.58
C MET A 394 -38.85 -6.83 -23.79
N GLY A 395 -37.80 -6.64 -22.98
CA GLY A 395 -36.82 -5.56 -23.21
C GLY A 395 -37.34 -4.13 -22.97
N ALA A 396 -38.33 -3.95 -22.10
CA ALA A 396 -38.85 -2.62 -21.76
C ALA A 396 -37.93 -1.88 -20.78
N GLU A 397 -37.28 -0.79 -21.23
CA GLU A 397 -36.55 0.14 -20.37
C GLU A 397 -37.47 1.21 -19.79
N ARG A 398 -37.33 1.52 -18.49
CA ARG A 398 -37.96 2.69 -17.85
C ARG A 398 -37.10 3.92 -18.12
N THR A 399 -37.62 4.86 -18.91
CA THR A 399 -36.98 6.16 -19.12
C THR A 399 -37.68 7.24 -18.29
N PHE A 400 -36.90 7.99 -17.51
CA PHE A 400 -37.33 9.27 -16.94
C PHE A 400 -36.97 10.40 -17.94
N PRO A 401 -37.76 11.47 -18.06
CA PRO A 401 -37.56 12.47 -19.09
C PRO A 401 -36.30 13.28 -18.80
N ARG A 402 -35.37 13.32 -19.76
CA ARG A 402 -34.19 14.19 -19.75
C ARG A 402 -34.41 15.30 -20.76
N GLU A 403 -34.44 16.55 -20.29
CA GLU A 403 -34.50 17.73 -21.15
C GLU A 403 -33.28 17.80 -22.09
N ASP A 404 -33.57 17.99 -23.38
CA ASP A 404 -32.59 18.23 -24.43
C ASP A 404 -31.91 19.59 -24.25
N LYS A 405 -30.68 19.59 -23.73
CA LYS A 405 -29.72 20.68 -23.95
C LYS A 405 -28.56 20.15 -24.79
N LYS A 406 -28.49 20.59 -26.06
CA LYS A 406 -27.31 20.48 -26.92
C LYS A 406 -26.09 21.09 -26.21
N LYS A 407 -25.33 20.28 -25.48
CA LYS A 407 -23.98 20.63 -25.04
C LYS A 407 -23.04 20.30 -26.19
N LYS A 408 -22.38 21.32 -26.73
CA LYS A 408 -21.08 21.14 -27.37
C LYS A 408 -20.19 20.45 -26.33
N GLU A 409 -19.86 19.18 -26.54
CA GLU A 409 -18.79 18.52 -25.79
C GLU A 409 -17.52 19.34 -26.00
N LYS A 410 -17.13 20.12 -24.99
CA LYS A 410 -15.73 20.51 -24.84
C LYS A 410 -15.01 19.21 -24.56
N ALA A 411 -14.23 18.73 -25.53
CA ALA A 411 -13.24 17.69 -25.30
C ALA A 411 -12.45 18.06 -24.04
N TYR A 412 -12.44 17.17 -23.05
CA TYR A 412 -11.47 17.29 -21.97
C TYR A 412 -10.08 17.24 -22.62
N PRO A 413 -9.13 18.10 -22.22
CA PRO A 413 -7.75 17.94 -22.65
C PRO A 413 -7.29 16.52 -22.30
N ALA A 414 -6.43 15.93 -23.13
CA ALA A 414 -5.89 14.60 -22.87
C ALA A 414 -5.39 14.49 -21.43
N ASP A 415 -5.70 13.38 -20.74
CA ASP A 415 -5.23 13.03 -19.39
C ASP A 415 -3.70 12.79 -19.37
N ASP A 416 -2.91 13.76 -19.82
CA ASP A 416 -1.47 13.77 -19.59
C ASP A 416 -1.17 14.44 -18.25
N ALA A 417 -0.22 13.87 -17.50
CA ALA A 417 0.18 14.39 -16.19
C ALA A 417 0.68 15.85 -16.27
N ALA A 418 1.10 16.29 -17.45
CA ALA A 418 1.52 17.66 -17.71
C ALA A 418 0.36 18.66 -17.61
N SER A 419 -0.78 18.38 -18.25
CA SER A 419 -1.94 19.29 -18.27
C SER A 419 -2.63 19.47 -16.92
N VAL A 420 -2.47 18.51 -16.00
CA VAL A 420 -3.01 18.57 -14.63
C VAL A 420 -1.98 19.06 -13.60
N SER A 421 -0.70 19.19 -13.98
CA SER A 421 0.34 19.68 -13.08
C SER A 421 0.22 21.19 -12.83
N PRO A 422 0.21 21.66 -11.58
CA PRO A 422 0.26 23.10 -11.27
C PRO A 422 1.44 23.82 -11.95
N LEU A 423 2.56 23.13 -12.17
CA LEU A 423 3.73 23.68 -12.85
C LEU A 423 3.41 24.15 -14.28
N TRP A 424 2.48 23.49 -14.98
CA TRP A 424 2.01 23.91 -16.30
C TRP A 424 1.34 25.28 -16.28
N PHE A 425 0.73 25.65 -15.16
CA PHE A 425 0.04 26.91 -14.97
C PHE A 425 0.91 27.99 -14.34
N ALA A 426 2.10 27.65 -13.83
CA ALA A 426 2.98 28.57 -13.12
C ALA A 426 3.44 29.75 -13.99
N SER A 427 3.64 29.54 -15.30
CA SER A 427 4.05 30.58 -16.24
C SER A 427 2.93 31.56 -16.65
N ARG A 428 1.71 31.38 -16.14
CA ARG A 428 0.61 32.30 -16.42
C ARG A 428 0.79 33.58 -15.62
N PRO A 429 0.56 34.77 -16.21
CA PRO A 429 0.60 36.02 -15.46
C PRO A 429 -0.63 36.17 -14.56
N LYS A 430 -0.53 37.02 -13.55
CA LYS A 430 -1.61 37.41 -12.62
C LYS A 430 -2.14 36.27 -11.74
N LEU A 431 -1.26 35.36 -11.31
CA LEU A 431 -1.55 34.45 -10.22
C LEU A 431 -1.72 35.23 -8.90
N PRO A 432 -2.55 34.75 -7.95
CA PRO A 432 -2.62 35.35 -6.63
C PRO A 432 -1.25 35.30 -5.92
N PRO A 433 -0.99 36.19 -4.94
CA PRO A 433 0.19 36.08 -4.09
C PRO A 433 0.26 34.70 -3.44
N MET A 434 1.46 34.10 -3.41
CA MET A 434 1.67 32.76 -2.87
C MET A 434 2.81 32.72 -1.86
N LEU A 435 2.58 32.00 -0.76
CA LEU A 435 3.62 31.55 0.16
C LEU A 435 3.81 30.04 -0.01
N LEU A 436 5.02 29.64 -0.38
CA LEU A 436 5.43 28.25 -0.52
C LEU A 436 6.36 27.90 0.64
N LEU A 437 6.03 26.85 1.37
CA LEU A 437 6.79 26.35 2.52
C LEU A 437 7.27 24.94 2.20
N THR A 438 8.58 24.71 2.19
CA THR A 438 9.15 23.42 1.76
C THR A 438 10.29 22.99 2.66
N GLY A 439 10.36 21.69 2.97
CA GLY A 439 11.52 21.11 3.62
C GLY A 439 12.66 20.93 2.62
N GLY A 440 13.86 21.43 2.94
CA GLY A 440 15.04 21.28 2.09
C GLY A 440 15.53 19.83 2.01
N ALA A 441 15.24 19.03 3.03
CA ALA A 441 15.52 17.59 3.10
C ALA A 441 14.27 16.73 2.82
N ASP A 442 13.16 17.29 2.33
CA ASP A 442 11.93 16.55 2.00
C ASP A 442 12.17 15.60 0.81
N GLN A 443 12.07 14.30 1.05
CA GLN A 443 12.23 13.24 0.04
C GLN A 443 10.89 12.74 -0.53
N VAL A 444 9.76 13.11 0.08
CA VAL A 444 8.41 12.75 -0.39
C VAL A 444 7.96 13.74 -1.47
N VAL A 445 8.19 15.03 -1.23
CA VAL A 445 8.00 16.09 -2.21
C VAL A 445 9.32 16.86 -2.33
N PRO A 446 10.19 16.49 -3.28
CA PRO A 446 11.51 17.10 -3.42
C PRO A 446 11.41 18.62 -3.54
N CYS A 447 12.32 19.34 -2.86
CA CYS A 447 12.33 20.80 -2.86
C CYS A 447 12.36 21.38 -4.28
N ASP A 448 13.02 20.70 -5.23
CA ASP A 448 13.06 21.06 -6.65
C ASP A 448 11.66 21.26 -7.26
N GLN A 449 10.67 20.45 -6.88
CA GLN A 449 9.31 20.62 -7.41
C GLN A 449 8.72 21.98 -7.06
N THR A 450 8.93 22.42 -5.81
CA THR A 450 8.41 23.71 -5.33
C THR A 450 9.25 24.88 -5.87
N THR A 451 10.57 24.69 -5.96
CA THR A 451 11.49 25.69 -6.53
C THR A 451 11.20 25.96 -7.99
N ARG A 452 11.01 24.92 -8.82
CA ARG A 452 10.66 25.08 -10.24
C ARG A 452 9.35 25.81 -10.44
N PHE A 453 8.35 25.54 -9.60
CA PHE A 453 7.10 26.29 -9.63
C PHE A 453 7.32 27.76 -9.26
N ALA A 454 8.05 28.03 -8.18
CA ALA A 454 8.33 29.38 -7.72
C ALA A 454 9.09 30.21 -8.76
N GLU A 455 10.11 29.62 -9.39
CA GLU A 455 10.90 30.26 -10.45
C GLU A 455 10.07 30.54 -11.69
N ALA A 456 9.28 29.57 -12.17
CA ALA A 456 8.41 29.76 -13.32
C ALA A 456 7.36 30.85 -13.06
N ALA A 457 6.77 30.87 -11.85
CA ALA A 457 5.78 31.87 -11.46
C ALA A 457 6.39 33.28 -11.31
N ARG A 458 7.55 33.41 -10.67
CA ARG A 458 8.28 34.69 -10.59
C ARG A 458 8.70 35.19 -11.97
N GLY A 459 9.17 34.29 -12.84
CA GLY A 459 9.54 34.61 -14.22
C GLY A 459 8.38 35.15 -15.06
N ALA A 460 7.14 34.76 -14.72
CA ALA A 460 5.92 35.31 -15.32
C ALA A 460 5.40 36.58 -14.64
N GLY A 461 6.15 37.16 -13.69
CA GLY A 461 5.81 38.39 -12.99
C GLY A 461 4.83 38.23 -11.83
N ASN A 462 4.65 37.01 -11.32
CA ASN A 462 3.78 36.75 -10.17
C ASN A 462 4.51 36.94 -8.83
N ASP A 463 3.76 37.35 -7.80
CA ASP A 463 4.26 37.50 -6.43
C ASP A 463 4.31 36.16 -5.70
N VAL A 464 5.51 35.60 -5.54
CA VAL A 464 5.72 34.30 -4.90
C VAL A 464 6.85 34.39 -3.88
N THR A 465 6.50 34.17 -2.62
CA THR A 465 7.45 33.97 -1.51
C THR A 465 7.69 32.47 -1.31
N GLN A 466 8.95 32.06 -1.18
CA GLN A 466 9.31 30.66 -0.91
C GLN A 466 10.24 30.63 0.30
N LEU A 467 9.92 29.77 1.26
CA LEU A 467 10.79 29.47 2.40
C LEU A 467 11.17 28.00 2.37
N ILE A 468 12.47 27.76 2.37
CA ILE A 468 13.08 26.43 2.41
C ILE A 468 13.64 26.23 3.81
N PHE A 469 13.16 25.19 4.49
CA PHE A 469 13.67 24.78 5.80
C PHE A 469 14.75 23.73 5.57
N GLU A 470 16.01 24.16 5.44
CA GLU A 470 17.13 23.38 4.86
C GLU A 470 17.21 21.92 5.35
N GLU A 471 17.15 21.70 6.66
CA GLU A 471 17.29 20.36 7.27
C GLU A 471 15.95 19.62 7.50
N ALA A 472 14.83 20.21 7.08
CA ALA A 472 13.52 19.65 7.37
C ALA A 472 13.08 18.62 6.32
N GLY A 473 12.70 17.42 6.78
CA GLY A 473 12.08 16.38 5.96
C GLY A 473 10.60 16.62 5.69
N HIS A 474 9.89 15.62 5.15
CA HIS A 474 8.46 15.73 4.90
C HIS A 474 7.67 15.97 6.20
N GLY A 475 6.87 17.03 6.24
CA GLY A 475 6.17 17.47 7.45
C GLY A 475 7.07 18.11 8.51
N GLY A 476 8.39 18.20 8.29
CA GLY A 476 9.29 19.05 9.06
C GLY A 476 9.22 20.50 8.56
N GLY A 477 9.45 21.48 9.45
CA GLY A 477 9.40 22.89 9.07
C GLY A 477 7.97 23.37 8.78
N ALA A 478 7.82 24.42 7.97
CA ALA A 478 6.53 25.02 7.61
C ALA A 478 5.66 25.32 8.85
N VAL A 479 4.35 25.06 8.80
CA VAL A 479 3.42 25.31 9.92
C VAL A 479 3.68 24.43 11.15
N ASN A 480 4.57 23.44 11.05
CA ASN A 480 4.92 22.58 12.17
C ASN A 480 6.01 23.19 13.07
N CYS A 481 6.72 24.22 12.61
CA CYS A 481 7.65 24.99 13.44
C CYS A 481 7.19 26.42 13.70
N ALA A 482 7.76 27.06 14.74
CA ALA A 482 7.41 28.44 15.10
C ALA A 482 7.71 29.42 13.95
N ALA A 483 8.83 29.22 13.25
CA ALA A 483 9.23 30.07 12.14
C ALA A 483 8.25 30.02 10.95
N GLY A 484 7.80 28.83 10.53
CA GLY A 484 6.87 28.74 9.40
C GLY A 484 5.43 29.12 9.76
N ARG A 485 5.00 28.92 11.01
CA ARG A 485 3.74 29.53 11.51
C ARG A 485 3.81 31.06 11.47
N ARG A 486 4.93 31.63 11.94
CA ARG A 486 5.13 33.07 11.91
C ARG A 486 5.10 33.62 10.48
N ALA A 487 5.83 32.98 9.56
CA ALA A 487 5.82 33.34 8.15
C ALA A 487 4.43 33.27 7.52
N THR A 488 3.62 32.28 7.90
CA THR A 488 2.23 32.16 7.45
C THR A 488 1.38 33.34 7.93
N LEU A 489 1.48 33.69 9.23
CA LEU A 489 0.75 34.82 9.80
C LEU A 489 1.18 36.16 9.17
N ASP A 490 2.48 36.36 8.98
CA ASP A 490 3.02 37.59 8.37
C ASP A 490 2.59 37.72 6.90
N PHE A 491 2.59 36.61 6.15
CA PHE A 491 2.06 36.56 4.77
C PHE A 491 0.56 36.90 4.71
N LEU A 492 -0.25 36.32 5.59
CA LEU A 492 -1.69 36.61 5.63
C LEU A 492 -1.96 38.07 6.00
N ARG A 493 -1.23 38.65 6.95
CA ARG A 493 -1.37 40.07 7.34
C ARG A 493 -0.94 41.01 6.22
N SER A 494 0.22 40.78 5.61
CA SER A 494 0.74 41.62 4.51
C SER A 494 -0.17 41.63 3.29
N ASN A 495 -0.96 40.56 3.08
CA ASN A 495 -1.95 40.46 2.01
C ASN A 495 -3.38 40.85 2.44
N GLY A 496 -3.57 41.40 3.65
CA GLY A 496 -4.88 41.84 4.16
C GLY A 496 -5.88 40.71 4.41
N LEU A 497 -5.41 39.46 4.50
CA LEU A 497 -6.24 38.27 4.73
C LEU A 497 -6.47 37.97 6.21
N LEU A 498 -5.70 38.61 7.10
CA LEU A 498 -5.88 38.54 8.55
C LEU A 498 -6.07 39.95 9.11
N THR A 499 -7.19 40.19 9.82
CA THR A 499 -7.51 41.49 10.44
C THR A 499 -7.60 41.37 11.96
N GLY A 500 -7.03 42.34 12.67
CA GLY A 500 -7.04 42.42 14.14
C GLY A 500 -5.65 42.53 14.78
N PRO A 501 -5.56 42.95 16.05
CA PRO A 501 -4.30 43.00 16.79
C PRO A 501 -3.77 41.58 17.01
N GLU A 502 -2.44 41.45 17.09
CA GLU A 502 -1.75 40.21 17.45
C GLU A 502 -2.27 39.71 18.81
N ARG A 503 -2.93 38.54 18.83
CA ARG A 503 -3.52 38.01 20.07
C ARG A 503 -2.54 37.05 20.73
N GLU A 504 -2.53 37.01 22.06
CA GLU A 504 -1.75 36.04 22.85
C GLU A 504 -2.10 34.57 22.47
N SER A 505 -3.32 34.33 21.98
CA SER A 505 -3.78 33.05 21.43
C SER A 505 -3.15 32.64 20.09
N ASP A 506 -2.39 33.53 19.46
CA ASP A 506 -1.61 33.25 18.25
C ASP A 506 -0.21 32.70 18.61
N ASP A 507 0.14 32.60 19.91
CA ASP A 507 1.33 31.89 20.38
C ASP A 507 1.13 30.38 20.19
N PRO A 508 1.98 29.71 19.39
CA PRO A 508 1.83 28.28 19.14
C PRO A 508 2.06 27.39 20.37
N ARG A 509 2.56 27.94 21.48
CA ARG A 509 2.64 27.25 22.78
C ARG A 509 1.30 27.19 23.51
N ASP A 510 0.35 28.06 23.16
CA ASP A 510 -0.97 28.16 23.82
C ASP A 510 -2.08 27.47 23.02
N ALA A 511 -1.77 26.74 21.93
CA ALA A 511 -2.78 25.98 21.19
C ALA A 511 -3.48 24.92 22.06
N LEU A 512 -2.73 24.28 22.97
CA LEU A 512 -3.27 23.36 23.98
C LEU A 512 -4.12 24.10 25.01
N GLY A 513 -3.67 25.25 25.51
CA GLY A 513 -4.42 26.09 26.45
C GLY A 513 -5.72 26.61 25.85
N GLY A 514 -5.70 27.05 24.59
CA GLY A 514 -6.87 27.45 23.81
C GLY A 514 -7.86 26.32 23.60
N THR A 515 -7.37 25.11 23.29
CA THR A 515 -8.19 23.90 23.19
C THR A 515 -8.82 23.55 24.54
N MET A 516 -8.05 23.56 25.63
CA MET A 516 -8.56 23.30 26.98
C MET A 516 -9.66 24.29 27.39
N ARG A 517 -9.49 25.58 27.08
CA ARG A 517 -10.52 26.61 27.33
C ARG A 517 -11.77 26.40 26.45
N ALA A 518 -11.59 26.11 25.17
CA ALA A 518 -12.69 25.88 24.23
C ALA A 518 -13.56 24.67 24.61
N PHE A 519 -12.94 23.60 25.12
CA PHE A 519 -13.63 22.38 25.57
C PHE A 519 -13.98 22.39 27.06
N LYS A 520 -13.78 23.51 27.77
CA LYS A 520 -13.98 23.64 29.23
C LYS A 520 -13.30 22.53 30.04
N LEU A 521 -12.14 22.08 29.58
CA LEU A 521 -11.34 21.07 30.27
C LEU A 521 -10.58 21.76 31.41
N GLN A 522 -10.80 21.30 32.64
CA GLN A 522 -9.96 21.71 33.77
C GLN A 522 -8.68 20.86 33.76
N ALA A 523 -7.53 21.49 33.97
CA ALA A 523 -6.30 20.77 34.25
C ALA A 523 -6.48 20.04 35.58
N VAL A 524 -6.63 18.71 35.54
CA VAL A 524 -6.52 17.90 36.74
C VAL A 524 -5.03 17.76 37.00
N GLU A 525 -4.54 18.46 38.02
CA GLU A 525 -3.17 18.30 38.48
C GLU A 525 -3.01 16.85 38.95
N TYR A 526 -2.27 16.04 38.18
CA TYR A 526 -1.96 14.68 38.58
C TYR A 526 -0.97 14.75 39.74
N SER A 527 -1.48 14.58 40.96
CA SER A 527 -0.66 14.34 42.13
C SER A 527 -0.37 12.84 42.19
N PRO A 528 0.87 12.37 41.88
CA PRO A 528 1.19 10.96 41.98
C PRO A 528 1.00 10.49 43.44
N PRO A 529 0.54 9.25 43.67
CA PRO A 529 0.48 8.70 45.02
C PRO A 529 1.88 8.70 45.65
N PRO A 530 2.02 9.00 46.95
CA PRO A 530 3.32 9.01 47.61
C PRO A 530 3.96 7.63 47.50
N LEU A 531 5.21 7.62 47.04
CA LEU A 531 6.02 6.42 46.94
C LEU A 531 6.15 5.78 48.35
N PRO A 532 6.02 4.44 48.48
CA PRO A 532 6.29 3.79 49.74
C PRO A 532 7.75 4.03 50.12
N LEU A 533 7.96 4.64 51.29
CA LEU A 533 9.28 4.82 51.89
C LEU A 533 9.94 3.45 52.04
N ARG A 534 11.00 3.20 51.27
CA ARG A 534 11.89 2.06 51.51
C ARG A 534 12.64 2.32 52.82
N PRO A 535 12.72 1.35 53.75
CA PRO A 535 13.61 1.48 54.90
C PRO A 535 15.05 1.62 54.42
N ALA A 536 15.77 2.58 55.02
CA ALA A 536 17.15 2.87 54.70
C ALA A 536 18.00 1.60 54.79
N ALA A 537 18.73 1.30 53.72
CA ALA A 537 19.73 0.25 53.73
C ALA A 537 20.85 0.66 54.69
N THR A 538 20.90 0.01 55.86
CA THR A 538 22.04 0.08 56.78
C THR A 538 23.30 -0.36 56.04
N LEU A 539 24.18 0.60 55.76
CA LEU A 539 25.51 0.36 55.21
C LEU A 539 26.36 -0.36 56.28
N ARG A 540 26.40 -1.70 56.26
CA ARG A 540 27.37 -2.45 57.05
C ARG A 540 28.71 -2.47 56.31
N LEU A 541 29.64 -1.63 56.77
CA LEU A 541 31.05 -1.71 56.41
C LEU A 541 31.60 -3.08 56.84
N ARG A 542 32.11 -3.86 55.87
CA ARG A 542 32.91 -5.06 56.17
C ARG A 542 34.33 -4.61 56.57
N PRO A 543 34.92 -5.14 57.64
CA PRO A 543 36.31 -4.86 57.97
C PRO A 543 37.25 -5.52 56.95
N ARG A 544 38.26 -4.75 56.52
CA ARG A 544 39.41 -5.22 55.75
C ARG A 544 40.21 -6.21 56.59
N LEU A 545 40.43 -7.41 56.07
CA LEU A 545 41.48 -8.31 56.55
C LEU A 545 42.83 -7.79 56.05
N ILE A 546 43.72 -7.47 56.99
CA ILE A 546 45.14 -7.21 56.74
C ILE A 546 45.86 -8.57 56.80
N PRO A 547 46.69 -8.95 55.82
CA PRO A 547 47.50 -10.15 55.92
C PRO A 547 48.72 -9.91 56.82
N LYS A 548 48.96 -10.85 57.74
CA LYS A 548 50.30 -11.15 58.28
C LYS A 548 50.83 -12.39 57.59
#